data_AF-A0A4R4SW87-F1
#
_entry.id   AF-A0A4R4SW87-F1
#
_cell.length_a   1.000
_cell.length_b   1.000
_cell.length_c   1.000
_cell.angle_alpha   90.00
_cell.angle_beta   90.00
_cell.angle_gamma   90.00
#
_symmetry.space_group_name_H-M   'P 1'
#
loop_
_entity.id
_entity.type
_entity.pdbx_description
1 polymer ?
#
loop_
_entity_poly.entity_id
_entity_poly.type
_entity_poly.pdbx_seq_one_letter_code
_entity_poly.pdbx_strand_id
1 'polypeptide(L)'
;MTLVVSDYPRKQLGKVAEINGMTTADGPWIAARDAFAITGLQVGVLVRWEEEGLISVVQDAVGSPRRYLKPELEVVAKLGTCGPPNLRSLRRYVRTQPTDTSDDALPVDRDEHEQTPGPAASDGAAYVVTLANLLRGQKLTVDMVEEHRLRVSKGANSRGVAIECQRRASDTDRWWFSWGGGVWLCEADNPAEAVVQVKAALRTVGAPR
;
A
#
# COMPACT_ATOMS: atom_id res chain seq x y z
N MET A 1 -10.06 47.96 1.16
CA MET A 1 -10.90 46.87 1.72
C MET A 1 -11.05 45.82 0.64
N THR A 2 -10.19 44.81 0.63
CA THR A 2 -10.22 43.69 -0.32
C THR A 2 -11.28 42.70 0.14
N LEU A 3 -12.29 42.47 -0.69
CA LEU A 3 -13.34 41.48 -0.46
C LEU A 3 -12.68 40.09 -0.44
N VAL A 4 -12.59 39.50 0.74
CA VAL A 4 -12.22 38.09 0.91
C VAL A 4 -13.41 37.29 0.41
N VAL A 5 -13.37 36.88 -0.86
CA VAL A 5 -14.25 35.84 -1.39
C VAL A 5 -13.99 34.62 -0.52
N SER A 6 -14.90 34.34 0.41
CA SER A 6 -14.83 33.09 1.16
C SER A 6 -15.20 31.99 0.19
N ASP A 7 -14.20 31.25 -0.29
CA ASP A 7 -14.32 30.01 -1.10
C ASP A 7 -15.00 28.86 -0.34
N TYR A 8 -15.91 29.18 0.58
CA TYR A 8 -16.54 28.25 1.50
C TYR A 8 -18.04 28.12 1.16
N PRO A 9 -18.58 26.89 1.13
CA PRO A 9 -17.92 25.64 1.51
C PRO A 9 -16.93 25.14 0.44
N ARG A 10 -15.71 24.77 0.86
CA ARG A 10 -14.75 24.07 0.00
C ARG A 10 -15.22 22.64 -0.13
N LYS A 11 -15.80 22.29 -1.29
CA LYS A 11 -16.14 20.92 -1.66
C LYS A 11 -15.13 20.45 -2.69
N GLN A 12 -14.21 19.60 -2.28
CA GLN A 12 -13.23 19.00 -3.17
C GLN A 12 -13.53 17.51 -3.27
N LEU A 13 -13.81 17.04 -4.48
CA LEU A 13 -13.92 15.61 -4.75
C LEU A 13 -12.51 15.02 -4.83
N GLY A 14 -12.34 13.87 -4.19
CA GLY A 14 -11.12 13.09 -4.28
C GLY A 14 -11.13 12.20 -5.51
N LYS A 15 -9.94 11.83 -5.98
CA LYS A 15 -9.77 10.89 -7.10
C LYS A 15 -10.45 9.54 -6.86
N VAL A 16 -10.57 9.11 -5.60
CA VAL A 16 -11.26 7.84 -5.28
C VAL A 16 -12.77 7.98 -5.51
N ALA A 17 -13.37 9.11 -5.15
CA ALA A 17 -14.77 9.40 -5.46
C ALA A 17 -15.00 9.48 -6.98
N GLU A 18 -14.16 10.21 -7.73
CA GLU A 18 -14.27 10.34 -9.18
C GLU A 18 -14.24 8.98 -9.89
N ILE A 19 -13.27 8.13 -9.54
CA ILE A 19 -13.11 6.80 -10.14
C ILE A 19 -14.28 5.86 -9.85
N ASN A 20 -14.91 6.01 -8.69
CA ASN A 20 -16.08 5.21 -8.33
C ASN A 20 -17.40 5.85 -8.79
N GLY A 21 -17.36 6.92 -9.60
CA GLY A 21 -18.54 7.64 -10.03
C GLY A 21 -19.33 8.28 -8.87
N MET A 22 -18.68 8.50 -7.73
CA MET A 22 -19.32 9.08 -6.55
C MET A 22 -19.40 10.60 -6.69
N THR A 23 -20.60 11.11 -6.54
CA THR A 23 -20.92 12.52 -6.51
C THR A 23 -21.00 13.04 -5.08
N THR A 24 -20.95 14.36 -4.91
CA THR A 24 -21.11 15.02 -3.60
C THR A 24 -22.48 14.80 -2.95
N ALA A 25 -23.43 14.18 -3.67
CA ALA A 25 -24.78 13.85 -3.22
C ALA A 25 -24.95 12.39 -2.75
N ASP A 26 -23.97 11.51 -3.02
CA ASP A 26 -24.13 10.05 -2.85
C ASP A 26 -23.99 9.54 -1.42
N GLY A 27 -23.69 10.40 -0.45
CA GLY A 27 -23.62 9.94 0.93
C GLY A 27 -23.41 11.00 2.00
N PRO A 28 -23.55 10.59 3.27
CA PRO A 28 -23.31 11.48 4.40
C PRO A 28 -21.83 11.83 4.51
N TRP A 29 -21.57 13.12 4.73
CA TRP A 29 -20.26 13.65 5.06
C TRP A 29 -20.00 13.48 6.55
N ILE A 30 -19.01 12.69 6.92
CA ILE A 30 -18.72 12.30 8.30
C ILE A 30 -17.50 13.02 8.85
N ALA A 31 -17.44 13.22 10.17
CA ALA A 31 -16.30 13.86 10.80
C ALA A 31 -15.05 12.96 10.77
N ALA A 32 -13.87 13.56 10.88
CA ALA A 32 -12.59 12.82 10.91
C ALA A 32 -12.55 11.70 11.97
N ARG A 33 -13.26 11.87 13.09
CA ARG A 33 -13.37 10.87 14.15
C ARG A 33 -14.12 9.62 13.69
N ASP A 34 -15.20 9.79 12.94
CA ASP A 34 -15.99 8.67 12.40
C ASP A 34 -15.24 8.02 11.23
N ALA A 35 -14.51 8.81 10.44
CA ALA A 35 -13.62 8.31 9.40
C ALA A 35 -12.53 7.39 9.96
N PHE A 36 -11.98 7.69 11.15
CA PHE A 36 -11.07 6.81 11.87
C PHE A 36 -11.74 5.50 12.26
N ALA A 37 -13.00 5.52 12.71
CA ALA A 37 -13.71 4.30 13.10
C ALA A 37 -13.92 3.33 11.91
N ILE A 38 -14.03 3.86 10.69
CA ILE A 38 -14.22 3.07 9.46
C ILE A 38 -12.88 2.58 8.90
N THR A 39 -11.90 3.47 8.78
CA THR A 39 -10.64 3.19 8.07
C THR A 39 -9.48 2.80 8.98
N GLY A 40 -9.56 3.10 10.28
CA GLY A 40 -8.43 3.01 11.22
C GLY A 40 -7.34 4.07 10.99
N LEU A 41 -7.56 5.05 10.10
CA LEU A 41 -6.56 6.07 9.75
C LEU A 41 -6.61 7.28 10.67
N GLN A 42 -5.45 7.62 11.25
CA GLN A 42 -5.28 8.84 12.04
C GLN A 42 -5.64 10.09 11.24
N VAL A 43 -6.15 11.12 11.93
CA VAL A 43 -6.61 12.38 11.31
C VAL A 43 -5.53 13.01 10.44
N GLY A 44 -4.26 13.02 10.88
CA GLY A 44 -3.16 13.59 10.10
C GLY A 44 -2.90 12.86 8.77
N VAL A 45 -3.25 11.57 8.67
CA VAL A 45 -3.13 10.80 7.42
C VAL A 45 -4.25 11.21 6.46
N LEU A 46 -5.48 11.36 6.94
CA LEU A 46 -6.61 11.84 6.14
C LEU A 46 -6.34 13.25 5.59
N VAL A 47 -5.80 14.15 6.41
CA VAL A 47 -5.40 15.50 5.98
C VAL A 47 -4.36 15.44 4.86
N ARG A 48 -3.34 14.58 5.00
CA ARG A 48 -2.33 14.41 3.96
C ARG A 48 -2.92 13.86 2.65
N TRP A 49 -3.90 12.97 2.75
CA TRP A 49 -4.53 12.37 1.57
C TRP A 49 -5.46 13.37 0.86
N GLU A 50 -6.13 14.23 1.62
CA GLU A 50 -6.84 15.40 1.13
C GLU A 50 -5.90 16.35 0.39
N GLU A 51 -4.75 16.70 0.98
CA GLU A 51 -3.74 17.57 0.34
C GLU A 51 -3.21 17.00 -0.98
N GLU A 52 -3.12 15.67 -1.08
CA GLU A 52 -2.77 14.96 -2.32
C GLU A 52 -3.95 14.80 -3.30
N GLY A 53 -5.15 15.30 -2.95
CA GLY A 53 -6.36 15.22 -3.77
C GLY A 53 -6.93 13.81 -3.92
N LEU A 54 -6.60 12.91 -3.00
CA LEU A 54 -6.94 11.49 -3.09
C LEU A 54 -8.34 11.19 -2.53
N ILE A 55 -8.74 11.90 -1.48
CA ILE A 55 -10.02 11.73 -0.80
C ILE A 55 -10.83 13.02 -0.82
N SER A 56 -12.15 12.90 -0.84
CA SER A 56 -13.07 14.02 -0.88
C SER A 56 -13.18 14.68 0.49
N VAL A 57 -13.17 16.01 0.48
CA VAL A 57 -13.32 16.83 1.68
C VAL A 57 -14.37 17.92 1.50
N VAL A 58 -15.14 18.15 2.56
CA VAL A 58 -15.99 19.33 2.71
C VAL A 58 -15.57 20.10 3.94
N GLN A 59 -15.36 21.40 3.75
CA GLN A 59 -15.15 22.35 4.84
C GLN A 59 -16.12 23.52 4.72
N ASP A 60 -16.94 23.73 5.75
CA ASP A 60 -18.04 24.71 5.71
C ASP A 60 -17.56 26.15 5.93
N ALA A 61 -16.46 26.37 6.66
CA ALA A 61 -15.85 27.68 6.87
C ALA A 61 -14.36 27.54 7.25
N VAL A 62 -13.61 28.65 7.22
CA VAL A 62 -12.22 28.69 7.70
C VAL A 62 -12.16 28.20 9.15
N GLY A 63 -11.39 27.14 9.41
CA GLY A 63 -11.24 26.56 10.75
C GLY A 63 -12.38 25.64 11.21
N SER A 64 -13.43 25.47 10.40
CA SER A 64 -14.47 24.46 10.67
C SER A 64 -13.91 23.05 10.52
N PRO A 65 -14.45 22.08 11.29
CA PRO A 65 -14.02 20.69 11.20
C PRO A 65 -14.24 20.13 9.79
N ARG A 66 -13.22 19.47 9.26
CA ARG A 66 -13.28 18.81 7.96
C ARG A 66 -14.17 17.57 8.01
N ARG A 67 -14.99 17.40 6.99
CA ARG A 67 -15.84 16.23 6.81
C ARG A 67 -15.44 15.48 5.54
N TYR A 68 -15.51 14.17 5.60
CA TYR A 68 -15.09 13.26 4.53
C TYR A 68 -16.28 12.45 4.04
N LEU A 69 -16.26 12.07 2.76
CA LEU A 69 -17.36 11.32 2.16
C LEU A 69 -17.33 9.87 2.68
N LYS A 70 -18.37 9.46 3.41
CA LYS A 70 -18.45 8.12 4.01
C LYS A 70 -18.30 6.97 2.98
N PRO A 71 -19.06 6.92 1.87
CA PRO A 71 -18.96 5.80 0.92
C PRO A 71 -17.56 5.67 0.29
N GLU A 72 -16.87 6.79 0.06
CA GLU A 72 -15.48 6.78 -0.40
C GLU A 72 -14.56 6.12 0.64
N LEU A 73 -14.72 6.48 1.92
CA LEU A 73 -13.93 5.88 3.00
C LEU A 73 -14.21 4.39 3.20
N GLU A 74 -15.41 3.90 2.90
CA GLU A 74 -15.72 2.47 2.92
C GLU A 74 -15.00 1.71 1.80
N VAL A 75 -14.88 2.30 0.60
CA VAL A 75 -14.05 1.74 -0.48
C VAL A 75 -12.58 1.71 -0.06
N VAL A 76 -12.10 2.81 0.54
CA VAL A 76 -10.74 2.89 1.08
C VAL A 76 -10.48 1.86 2.17
N ALA A 77 -11.43 1.65 3.08
CA ALA A 77 -11.31 0.64 4.13
C ALA A 77 -11.25 -0.78 3.55
N LYS A 78 -12.02 -1.06 2.49
CA LYS A 78 -11.97 -2.36 1.79
C LYS A 78 -10.63 -2.60 1.08
N LEU A 79 -9.88 -1.54 0.72
CA LEU A 79 -8.51 -1.66 0.20
C LEU A 79 -7.49 -2.03 1.29
N GLY A 80 -7.85 -1.88 2.58
CA GLY A 80 -7.04 -2.27 3.73
C GLY A 80 -7.37 -3.68 4.20
N THR A 81 -6.92 -4.71 3.49
CA THR A 81 -7.30 -6.11 3.78
C THR A 81 -6.67 -6.70 5.05
N CYS A 82 -5.71 -6.05 5.71
CA CYS A 82 -5.10 -6.53 6.97
C CYS A 82 -4.45 -5.41 7.82
N GLY A 83 -5.02 -4.21 7.82
CA GLY A 83 -4.50 -3.06 8.58
C GLY A 83 -4.99 -1.72 8.03
N PRO A 84 -4.59 -0.59 8.64
CA PRO A 84 -4.96 0.73 8.14
C PRO A 84 -4.52 0.85 6.67
N PRO A 85 -5.41 1.27 5.76
CA PRO A 85 -5.14 1.30 4.33
C PRO A 85 -3.91 2.16 4.03
N ASN A 86 -3.01 1.64 3.19
CA ASN A 86 -1.76 2.33 2.84
C ASN A 86 -1.97 3.21 1.60
N LEU A 87 -1.38 4.41 1.61
CA LEU A 87 -1.34 5.37 0.49
C LEU A 87 -0.90 4.69 -0.82
N ARG A 88 0.00 3.71 -0.75
CA ARG A 88 0.47 2.95 -1.92
C ARG A 88 -0.62 2.11 -2.56
N SER A 89 -1.47 1.45 -1.76
CA SER A 89 -2.62 0.68 -2.24
C SER A 89 -3.65 1.58 -2.91
N LEU A 90 -3.88 2.76 -2.31
CA LEU A 90 -4.79 3.76 -2.84
C LEU A 90 -4.29 4.34 -4.18
N ARG A 91 -3.01 4.71 -4.28
CA ARG A 91 -2.40 5.18 -5.54
C ARG A 91 -2.38 4.10 -6.61
N ARG A 92 -2.13 2.84 -6.24
CA ARG A 92 -2.21 1.72 -7.20
C ARG A 92 -3.64 1.60 -7.72
N TYR A 93 -4.64 1.60 -6.83
CA TYR A 93 -6.06 1.54 -7.19
C TYR A 93 -6.46 2.67 -8.15
N VAL A 94 -6.09 3.92 -7.83
CA VAL A 94 -6.35 5.09 -8.69
C VAL A 94 -5.70 4.95 -10.07
N ARG A 95 -4.51 4.34 -10.14
CA ARG A 95 -3.77 4.17 -11.40
C ARG A 95 -4.26 2.98 -12.24
N THR A 96 -4.84 1.96 -11.62
CA THR A 96 -5.32 0.74 -12.31
C THR A 96 -6.75 0.83 -12.81
N GLN A 97 -7.53 1.81 -12.38
CA GLN A 97 -8.88 2.01 -12.88
C GLN A 97 -8.82 2.91 -14.13
N PRO A 98 -9.23 2.43 -15.31
CA PRO A 98 -9.40 3.30 -16.46
C PRO A 98 -10.53 4.28 -16.12
N THR A 99 -10.22 5.57 -16.09
CA THR A 99 -11.22 6.63 -16.12
C THR A 99 -11.97 6.53 -17.44
N ASP A 100 -13.03 5.71 -17.45
CA ASP A 100 -14.06 5.77 -18.48
C ASP A 100 -14.88 7.02 -18.23
N THR A 101 -14.48 8.12 -18.87
CA THR A 101 -15.35 9.28 -19.10
C THR A 101 -15.10 9.78 -20.51
N SER A 102 -15.79 9.09 -21.43
CA SER A 102 -16.46 9.54 -22.65
C SER A 102 -15.77 10.45 -23.67
N ASP A 103 -15.72 9.91 -24.90
CA ASP A 103 -16.43 10.38 -26.11
C ASP A 103 -15.54 10.64 -27.34
N ASP A 104 -15.91 9.95 -28.44
CA ASP A 104 -15.57 10.17 -29.86
C ASP A 104 -14.09 10.18 -30.33
N ALA A 105 -13.64 9.06 -30.93
CA ALA A 105 -12.98 9.04 -32.26
C ALA A 105 -12.56 7.60 -32.67
N LEU A 106 -13.31 7.04 -33.63
CA LEU A 106 -13.00 6.05 -34.70
C LEU A 106 -11.87 5.01 -34.59
N PRO A 107 -12.05 3.83 -35.23
CA PRO A 107 -11.12 2.71 -35.14
C PRO A 107 -9.86 2.99 -35.96
N VAL A 108 -8.71 2.80 -35.34
CA VAL A 108 -7.44 2.69 -36.06
C VAL A 108 -6.75 1.43 -35.56
N ASP A 109 -6.76 0.41 -36.42
CA ASP A 109 -5.82 -0.69 -36.41
C ASP A 109 -4.41 -0.16 -36.14
N ARG A 110 -3.80 -0.60 -35.03
CA ARG A 110 -2.35 -0.62 -34.85
C ARG A 110 -1.95 -1.51 -33.69
N ASP A 111 -1.56 -2.71 -34.09
CA ASP A 111 -0.41 -3.48 -33.65
C ASP A 111 -0.01 -3.45 -32.17
N GLU A 112 -0.05 -4.66 -31.60
CA GLU A 112 0.99 -5.22 -30.74
C GLU A 112 1.51 -4.30 -29.62
N HIS A 113 0.84 -4.36 -28.45
CA HIS A 113 1.55 -4.18 -27.19
C HIS A 113 1.15 -5.29 -26.21
N GLU A 114 2.02 -6.30 -26.21
CA GLU A 114 2.48 -7.06 -25.05
C GLU A 114 1.40 -7.48 -24.05
N GLN A 115 0.89 -8.68 -24.29
CA GLN A 115 0.56 -9.62 -23.21
C GLN A 115 1.72 -9.67 -22.21
N THR A 116 1.60 -8.96 -21.09
CA THR A 116 2.50 -9.19 -19.96
C THR A 116 2.09 -10.54 -19.35
N PRO A 117 2.94 -11.57 -19.43
CA PRO A 117 2.60 -12.91 -18.97
C PRO A 117 2.51 -12.89 -17.45
N GLY A 118 1.47 -13.52 -16.90
CA GLY A 118 1.29 -13.70 -15.47
C GLY A 118 2.52 -14.37 -14.84
N PRO A 119 2.89 -14.02 -13.59
CA PRO A 119 4.13 -14.47 -13.00
C PRO A 119 4.10 -15.97 -12.69
N ALA A 120 4.61 -16.74 -13.63
CA ALA A 120 4.94 -18.15 -13.47
C ALA A 120 6.13 -18.29 -12.54
N ALA A 121 6.05 -19.18 -11.54
CA ALA A 121 7.06 -19.86 -10.71
C ALA A 121 8.46 -19.25 -10.41
N SER A 122 9.08 -18.51 -11.33
CA SER A 122 10.42 -17.89 -11.29
C SER A 122 10.50 -16.59 -10.46
N ASP A 123 9.36 -16.02 -10.05
CA ASP A 123 9.32 -14.72 -9.35
C ASP A 123 9.86 -14.78 -7.91
N GLY A 124 9.64 -15.91 -7.21
CA GLY A 124 10.07 -16.08 -5.82
C GLY A 124 11.58 -15.90 -5.63
N ALA A 125 12.37 -16.47 -6.54
CA ALA A 125 13.83 -16.38 -6.53
C ALA A 125 14.30 -14.93 -6.75
N ALA A 126 13.66 -14.19 -7.66
CA ALA A 126 13.98 -12.79 -7.92
C ALA A 126 13.83 -11.93 -6.67
N TYR A 127 12.73 -12.10 -5.93
CA TYR A 127 12.50 -11.39 -4.67
C TYR A 127 13.56 -11.70 -3.60
N VAL A 128 13.95 -12.98 -3.48
CA VAL A 128 14.98 -13.42 -2.53
C VAL A 128 16.34 -12.81 -2.89
N VAL A 129 16.69 -12.76 -4.18
CA VAL A 129 17.92 -12.11 -4.67
C VAL A 129 17.92 -10.61 -4.38
N THR A 130 16.81 -9.91 -4.64
CA THR A 130 16.68 -8.48 -4.32
C THR A 130 16.86 -8.23 -2.83
N LEU A 131 16.21 -9.02 -1.98
CA LEU A 131 16.33 -8.92 -0.53
C LEU A 131 17.78 -9.19 -0.07
N ALA A 132 18.44 -10.21 -0.62
CA ALA A 132 19.82 -10.53 -0.30
C ALA A 132 20.76 -9.35 -0.59
N ASN A 133 20.59 -8.68 -1.73
CA ASN A 133 21.41 -7.53 -2.09
C ASN A 133 21.21 -6.34 -1.15
N LEU A 134 19.97 -6.07 -0.73
CA LEU A 134 19.70 -5.01 0.25
C LEU A 134 20.30 -5.32 1.62
N LEU A 135 20.18 -6.55 2.09
CA LEU A 135 20.73 -6.99 3.37
C LEU A 135 22.26 -6.93 3.39
N ARG A 136 22.91 -7.32 2.28
CA ARG A 136 24.37 -7.13 2.11
C ARG A 136 24.75 -5.66 2.16
N GLY A 137 23.97 -4.77 1.54
CA GLY A 137 24.13 -3.32 1.64
C GLY A 137 24.04 -2.78 3.08
N GLN A 138 23.34 -3.50 3.97
CA GLN A 138 23.23 -3.20 5.40
C GLN A 138 24.34 -3.87 6.25
N LYS A 139 25.39 -4.41 5.62
CA LYS A 139 26.50 -5.14 6.27
C LYS A 139 26.05 -6.39 7.03
N LEU A 140 24.99 -7.06 6.58
CA LEU A 140 24.57 -8.36 7.08
C LEU A 140 25.15 -9.48 6.22
N THR A 141 25.47 -10.61 6.84
CA THR A 141 25.89 -11.82 6.13
C THR A 141 24.66 -12.54 5.62
N VAL A 142 24.63 -12.84 4.32
CA VAL A 142 23.51 -13.50 3.64
C VAL A 142 24.01 -14.70 2.85
N ASP A 143 23.55 -15.89 3.25
CA ASP A 143 23.84 -17.15 2.60
C ASP A 143 22.57 -17.65 1.90
N MET A 144 22.63 -17.89 0.59
CA MET A 144 21.52 -18.51 -0.13
C MET A 144 21.53 -20.01 0.18
N VAL A 145 20.45 -20.52 0.80
CA VAL A 145 20.36 -21.93 1.21
C VAL A 145 19.61 -22.75 0.17
N GLU A 146 18.51 -22.20 -0.36
CA GLU A 146 17.70 -22.80 -1.42
C GLU A 146 17.21 -21.68 -2.36
N GLU A 147 16.58 -22.04 -3.47
CA GLU A 147 16.12 -21.10 -4.50
C GLU A 147 15.20 -19.99 -3.94
N HIS A 148 14.32 -20.35 -3.00
CA HIS A 148 13.41 -19.41 -2.34
C HIS A 148 13.76 -19.15 -0.87
N ARG A 149 14.98 -19.48 -0.44
CA ARG A 149 15.37 -19.43 0.97
C ARG A 149 16.76 -18.86 1.15
N LEU A 150 16.85 -17.85 2.00
CA LEU A 150 18.11 -17.26 2.42
C LEU A 150 18.28 -17.33 3.94
N ARG A 151 19.52 -17.42 4.39
CA ARG A 151 19.88 -17.32 5.80
C ARG A 151 20.61 -16.00 6.02
N VAL A 152 20.13 -15.21 6.97
CA VAL A 152 20.71 -13.92 7.33
C VAL A 152 21.34 -14.05 8.70
N SER A 153 22.54 -13.51 8.89
CA SER A 153 23.17 -13.38 10.21
C SER A 153 23.88 -12.03 10.36
N LYS A 154 24.14 -11.63 11.61
CA LYS A 154 24.94 -10.44 11.92
C LYS A 154 26.46 -10.65 11.75
N GLY A 155 26.88 -11.89 11.48
CA GLY A 155 28.28 -12.29 11.32
C GLY A 155 28.42 -13.80 11.41
N ALA A 156 29.58 -14.34 11.01
CA ALA A 156 29.83 -15.77 10.81
C ALA A 156 29.47 -16.66 12.03
N ASN A 157 29.59 -16.13 13.26
CA ASN A 157 29.33 -16.87 14.50
C ASN A 157 27.99 -16.49 15.17
N SER A 158 27.16 -15.67 14.54
CA SER A 158 25.87 -15.25 15.08
C SER A 158 24.76 -16.22 14.70
N ARG A 159 23.78 -16.39 15.61
CA ARG A 159 22.54 -17.10 15.25
C ARG A 159 21.87 -16.38 14.07
N GLY A 160 21.61 -17.16 13.03
CA GLY A 160 21.00 -16.67 11.81
C GLY A 160 19.49 -16.88 11.79
N VAL A 161 18.82 -16.10 10.97
CA VAL A 161 17.39 -16.19 10.69
C VAL A 161 17.23 -16.71 9.27
N ALA A 162 16.48 -17.80 9.10
CA ALA A 162 16.11 -18.31 7.78
C ALA A 162 14.86 -17.57 7.29
N ILE A 163 14.98 -16.94 6.12
CA ILE A 163 13.91 -16.23 5.42
C ILE A 163 13.51 -17.05 4.21
N GLU A 164 12.22 -17.29 4.07
CA GLU A 164 11.60 -18.08 3.01
C GLU A 164 10.63 -17.17 2.24
N CYS A 165 10.69 -17.21 0.92
CA CYS A 165 9.72 -16.57 0.05
C CYS A 165 8.73 -17.62 -0.44
N GLN A 166 7.46 -17.47 -0.08
CA GLN A 166 6.42 -18.45 -0.43
C GLN A 166 5.10 -17.76 -0.75
N ARG A 167 4.29 -18.43 -1.57
CA ARG A 167 2.96 -17.95 -1.94
C ARG A 167 1.99 -18.21 -0.80
N ARG A 168 1.18 -17.20 -0.48
CA ARG A 168 0.17 -17.30 0.57
C ARG A 168 -1.21 -17.45 -0.04
N ALA A 169 -1.80 -18.63 0.09
CA ALA A 169 -3.11 -18.97 -0.49
C ALA A 169 -4.25 -18.04 -0.02
N SER A 170 -4.15 -17.48 1.19
CA SER A 170 -5.15 -16.53 1.71
C SER A 170 -5.09 -15.15 1.05
N ASP A 171 -4.01 -14.82 0.32
CA ASP A 171 -3.76 -13.49 -0.26
C ASP A 171 -3.66 -13.55 -1.79
N THR A 172 -4.58 -14.28 -2.45
CA THR A 172 -4.62 -14.39 -3.92
C THR A 172 -3.32 -14.97 -4.49
N ASP A 173 -2.70 -15.89 -3.75
CA ASP A 173 -1.41 -16.50 -4.07
C ASP A 173 -0.25 -15.52 -4.31
N ARG A 174 -0.27 -14.36 -3.63
CA ARG A 174 0.85 -13.41 -3.64
C ARG A 174 2.07 -13.96 -2.92
N TRP A 175 3.24 -13.46 -3.31
CA TRP A 175 4.52 -13.80 -2.70
C TRP A 175 4.72 -13.03 -1.39
N TRP A 176 5.11 -13.76 -0.35
CA TRP A 176 5.38 -13.23 0.98
C TRP A 176 6.70 -13.75 1.51
N PHE A 177 7.42 -12.88 2.23
CA PHE A 177 8.53 -13.30 3.06
C PHE A 177 8.01 -13.84 4.39
N SER A 178 8.61 -14.94 4.82
CA SER A 178 8.32 -15.60 6.09
C SER A 178 9.60 -16.06 6.75
N TRP A 179 9.53 -16.32 8.05
CA TRP A 179 10.64 -16.83 8.84
C TRP A 179 10.15 -17.95 9.76
N GLY A 180 11.00 -18.96 9.95
CA GLY A 180 10.84 -19.94 11.01
C GLY A 180 9.76 -20.98 10.70
N GLY A 181 9.49 -21.21 9.41
CA GLY A 181 8.51 -22.20 8.96
C GLY A 181 7.05 -21.80 9.18
N GLY A 182 6.74 -20.50 9.29
CA GLY A 182 5.34 -20.06 9.35
C GLY A 182 5.04 -18.64 9.83
N VAL A 183 6.04 -17.86 10.27
CA VAL A 183 5.81 -16.45 10.66
C VAL A 183 5.91 -15.57 9.43
N TRP A 184 4.77 -15.04 8.97
CA TRP A 184 4.70 -14.09 7.86
C TRP A 184 5.25 -12.72 8.27
N LEU A 185 6.18 -12.18 7.47
CA LEU A 185 6.83 -10.89 7.75
C LEU A 185 6.18 -9.77 6.95
N CYS A 186 6.24 -9.85 5.62
CA CYS A 186 5.70 -8.86 4.71
C CYS A 186 5.59 -9.41 3.28
N GLU A 187 4.89 -8.68 2.42
CA GLU A 187 4.78 -8.97 0.99
C GLU A 187 6.16 -8.86 0.31
N ALA A 188 6.42 -9.74 -0.67
CA ALA A 188 7.72 -9.81 -1.35
C ALA A 188 8.02 -8.58 -2.23
N ASP A 189 6.96 -7.89 -2.68
CA ASP A 189 7.02 -6.63 -3.41
C ASP A 189 7.53 -5.43 -2.58
N ASN A 190 7.71 -5.59 -1.27
CA ASN A 190 8.25 -4.55 -0.39
C ASN A 190 9.58 -4.97 0.28
N PRO A 191 10.69 -5.02 -0.48
CA PRO A 191 11.94 -5.54 0.04
C PRO A 191 12.59 -4.61 1.09
N ALA A 192 12.24 -3.32 1.12
CA ALA A 192 12.70 -2.39 2.15
C ALA A 192 12.04 -2.68 3.51
N GLU A 193 10.75 -3.00 3.53
CA GLU A 193 10.05 -3.43 4.74
C GLU A 193 10.57 -4.79 5.20
N ALA A 194 10.84 -5.71 4.27
CA ALA A 194 11.45 -7.00 4.56
C ALA A 194 12.78 -6.83 5.33
N VAL A 195 13.64 -5.90 4.93
CA VAL A 195 14.88 -5.60 5.65
C VAL A 195 14.63 -5.17 7.11
N VAL A 196 13.61 -4.34 7.35
CA VAL A 196 13.25 -3.90 8.71
C VAL A 196 12.80 -5.10 9.55
N GLN A 197 11.92 -5.94 9.00
CA GLN A 197 11.40 -7.13 9.68
C GLN A 197 12.51 -8.16 9.94
N VAL A 198 13.41 -8.39 8.99
CA VAL A 198 14.59 -9.26 9.16
C VAL A 198 15.51 -8.74 10.27
N LYS A 199 15.74 -7.42 10.35
CA LYS A 199 16.53 -6.83 11.43
C LYS A 199 15.86 -6.99 12.79
N ALA A 200 14.53 -6.86 12.85
CA ALA A 200 13.77 -7.13 14.07
C ALA A 200 13.88 -8.60 14.47
N ALA A 201 13.70 -9.52 13.52
CA ALA A 201 13.85 -10.96 13.70
C ALA A 201 15.23 -11.35 14.26
N LEU A 202 16.30 -10.80 13.70
CA LEU A 202 17.67 -11.03 14.17
C LEU A 202 17.91 -10.55 15.60
N ARG A 203 17.20 -9.51 16.06
CA ARG A 203 17.27 -9.07 17.47
C ARG A 203 16.59 -10.08 18.38
N THR A 204 15.45 -10.63 17.98
CA THR A 204 14.71 -11.64 18.74
C THR A 204 15.50 -12.93 18.91
N VAL A 205 16.21 -13.40 17.87
CA VAL A 205 16.99 -14.65 17.93
C VAL A 205 18.36 -14.45 18.59
N GLY A 206 18.93 -13.24 18.49
CA GLY A 206 20.22 -12.89 19.06
C GLY A 206 20.19 -12.48 20.53
N ALA A 207 19.01 -12.35 21.15
CA ALA A 207 18.90 -12.12 22.58
C ALA A 207 19.33 -13.38 23.34
N PRO A 208 20.34 -13.32 24.23
CA PRO A 208 20.58 -14.41 25.17
C PRO A 208 19.33 -14.55 26.05
N ARG A 209 18.84 -15.78 26.21
CA ARG A 209 17.89 -16.13 27.28
C ARG A 209 18.59 -16.03 28.63
#